data_AF-E4XNH8-F1
#
_entry.id   AF-E4XNH8-F1
#
_cell.length_a   1.000
_cell.length_b   1.000
_cell.length_c   1.000
_cell.angle_alpha   90.00
_cell.angle_beta   90.00
_cell.angle_gamma   90.00
#
_symmetry.space_group_name_H-M   'P 1'
#
loop_
_entity.id
_entity.type
_entity.pdbx_description
1 polymer ?
#
loop_
_entity_poly.entity_id
_entity_poly.type
_entity_poly.pdbx_seq_one_letter_code
_entity_poly.pdbx_strand_id
1 'polypeptide(L)'
;MSNGPPSTTYSESNLTNTTPVDFNSPADQTHEMSKAAINELIAQQNQPLWKAFGDAQAASMKERAEMKLRIDVLEASEQDLKNQVENFDLNNAQLVDRVEKMETENAQLKRMLNEMEISGQIKQLKQQHDSEREEWKSEKQEMEEKMEALELNLKNKIRKRQDLGELIMMRTELGEIGGAGHFFGNDKKIVHGGVRDDMSEKEVRKVLRLLSLGEKKINLKFGWGHNWEVAEAGWTIQFKSAYKNSGGDGKYYYLWISHKGNFNFF
;
A
#
# COMPACT_ATOMS: atom_id res chain seq x y z
N MET A 1 -49.60 -16.51 -35.75
CA MET A 1 -50.64 -17.08 -34.86
C MET A 1 -51.56 -15.91 -34.49
N SER A 2 -52.54 -15.55 -35.32
CA SER A 2 -53.94 -16.03 -35.30
C SER A 2 -54.54 -16.10 -33.89
N ASN A 3 -55.52 -15.23 -33.61
CA ASN A 3 -56.87 -15.56 -33.14
C ASN A 3 -57.70 -14.26 -32.94
N GLY A 4 -58.71 -14.03 -33.81
CA GLY A 4 -59.99 -13.41 -33.38
C GLY A 4 -60.84 -14.46 -32.64
N PRO A 5 -62.13 -14.26 -32.25
CA PRO A 5 -63.16 -13.29 -32.70
C PRO A 5 -64.04 -12.79 -31.49
N PRO A 6 -65.37 -12.48 -31.54
CA PRO A 6 -66.28 -12.12 -32.64
C PRO A 6 -67.11 -10.83 -32.41
N SER A 7 -67.73 -10.41 -33.52
CA SER A 7 -68.81 -9.41 -33.63
C SER A 7 -70.17 -10.06 -33.33
N THR A 8 -71.08 -9.37 -32.62
CA THR A 8 -72.50 -9.73 -32.54
C THR A 8 -73.41 -8.51 -32.54
N THR A 9 -74.24 -8.46 -33.57
CA THR A 9 -75.38 -7.56 -33.82
C THR A 9 -76.65 -8.14 -33.18
N TYR A 10 -77.48 -7.31 -32.55
CA TYR A 10 -78.88 -7.61 -32.16
C TYR A 10 -79.66 -6.27 -32.23
N SER A 11 -80.44 -6.01 -33.29
CA SER A 11 -81.83 -6.40 -33.56
C SER A 11 -82.88 -5.63 -32.74
N GLU A 12 -83.56 -4.74 -33.46
CA GLU A 12 -84.77 -4.01 -33.12
C GLU A 12 -85.94 -4.93 -32.73
N SER A 13 -86.79 -4.48 -31.81
CA SER A 13 -88.19 -4.91 -31.75
C SER A 13 -89.08 -3.74 -31.36
N ASN A 14 -89.73 -3.18 -32.39
CA ASN A 14 -90.90 -2.34 -32.28
C ASN A 14 -92.07 -3.17 -31.72
N LEU A 15 -92.65 -2.74 -30.60
CA LEU A 15 -93.93 -3.25 -30.11
C LEU A 15 -94.86 -2.07 -29.86
N THR A 16 -95.57 -1.71 -30.93
CA THR A 16 -96.88 -1.06 -30.93
C THR A 16 -97.83 -1.78 -29.97
N ASN A 17 -98.47 -1.05 -29.06
CA ASN A 17 -99.65 -1.56 -28.37
C ASN A 17 -100.83 -0.62 -28.55
N THR A 18 -101.86 -1.25 -29.12
CA THR A 18 -103.15 -0.81 -29.59
C THR A 18 -104.10 -0.42 -28.46
N THR A 19 -104.80 0.70 -28.66
CA THR A 19 -106.04 1.08 -27.98
C THR A 19 -107.15 0.04 -28.29
N PRO A 20 -107.88 -0.49 -27.29
CA PRO A 20 -109.17 -1.12 -27.51
C PRO A 20 -110.33 -0.19 -27.19
N VAL A 21 -111.36 -0.38 -28.00
CA VAL A 21 -112.63 0.33 -28.14
C VAL A 21 -113.69 -0.22 -27.17
N ASP A 22 -114.66 0.64 -26.83
CA ASP A 22 -116.02 0.42 -26.31
C ASP A 22 -116.35 -0.86 -25.52
N PHE A 23 -116.84 -0.63 -24.30
CA PHE A 23 -117.86 -1.48 -23.69
C PHE A 23 -119.11 -0.64 -23.36
N ASN A 24 -120.16 -0.89 -24.14
CA ASN A 24 -121.53 -0.45 -23.88
C ASN A 24 -122.29 -1.49 -23.05
N SER A 25 -123.36 -0.99 -22.40
CA SER A 25 -124.56 -1.69 -21.89
C SER A 25 -124.56 -2.17 -20.43
N PRO A 26 -125.74 -2.41 -19.81
CA PRO A 26 -127.11 -1.98 -20.12
C PRO A 26 -127.85 -1.34 -18.92
N ALA A 27 -129.05 -0.84 -19.19
CA ALA A 27 -130.07 -0.50 -18.21
C ALA A 27 -130.66 -1.78 -17.58
N ASP A 28 -130.68 -1.86 -16.25
CA ASP A 28 -131.72 -2.58 -15.54
C ASP A 28 -131.94 -1.97 -14.15
N GLN A 29 -133.21 -1.82 -13.80
CA GLN A 29 -133.71 -1.14 -12.60
C GLN A 29 -133.97 -2.16 -11.49
N THR A 30 -134.05 -1.66 -10.25
CA THR A 30 -134.56 -2.30 -9.01
C THR A 30 -133.54 -2.97 -8.07
N HIS A 31 -132.83 -2.17 -7.28
CA HIS A 31 -133.09 -2.02 -5.83
C HIS A 31 -132.24 -0.86 -5.28
N GLU A 32 -132.88 0.04 -4.53
CA GLU A 32 -132.33 1.29 -4.03
C GLU A 32 -131.19 1.11 -3.01
N MET A 33 -129.96 1.28 -3.49
CA MET A 33 -129.09 2.37 -3.05
C MET A 33 -128.71 3.12 -4.33
N SER A 34 -128.81 4.46 -4.37
CA SER A 34 -128.51 5.17 -5.62
C SER A 34 -127.06 4.85 -6.03
N LYS A 35 -126.82 4.58 -7.33
CA LYS A 35 -125.46 4.41 -7.89
C LYS A 35 -124.52 5.53 -7.43
N ALA A 36 -125.07 6.73 -7.20
CA ALA A 36 -124.34 7.87 -6.65
C ALA A 36 -123.85 7.62 -5.21
N ALA A 37 -124.66 7.09 -4.31
CA ALA A 37 -124.28 6.80 -2.92
C ALA A 37 -123.23 5.67 -2.79
N ILE A 38 -123.33 4.62 -3.62
CA ILE A 38 -122.30 3.56 -3.68
C ILE A 38 -120.99 4.12 -4.24
N ASN A 39 -121.04 4.93 -5.30
CA ASN A 39 -119.85 5.57 -5.86
C ASN A 39 -119.22 6.57 -4.89
N GLU A 40 -120.01 7.26 -4.06
CA GLU A 40 -119.53 8.19 -3.05
C GLU A 40 -118.88 7.48 -1.85
N LEU A 41 -119.43 6.33 -1.42
CA LEU A 41 -118.81 5.48 -0.40
C LEU A 41 -117.50 4.84 -0.90
N ILE A 42 -117.47 4.37 -2.15
CA ILE A 42 -116.26 3.87 -2.83
C ILE A 42 -115.23 5.00 -2.96
N ALA A 43 -115.66 6.22 -3.32
CA ALA A 43 -114.78 7.37 -3.38
C ALA A 43 -114.22 7.74 -2.00
N GLN A 44 -115.02 7.71 -0.93
CA GLN A 44 -114.56 7.98 0.45
C GLN A 44 -113.62 6.90 0.99
N GLN A 45 -113.89 5.62 0.76
CA GLN A 45 -113.01 4.53 1.23
C GLN A 45 -111.73 4.38 0.39
N ASN A 46 -111.79 4.64 -0.91
CA ASN A 46 -110.64 4.47 -1.79
C ASN A 46 -109.79 5.74 -1.94
N GLN A 47 -110.31 6.94 -1.63
CA GLN A 47 -109.52 8.19 -1.64
C GLN A 47 -108.25 8.09 -0.79
N PRO A 48 -108.29 7.62 0.47
CA PRO A 48 -107.11 7.46 1.30
C PRO A 48 -106.11 6.45 0.71
N LEU A 49 -106.61 5.38 0.10
CA LEU A 49 -105.80 4.36 -0.57
C LEU A 49 -105.10 4.91 -1.81
N TRP A 50 -105.81 5.66 -2.67
CA TRP A 50 -105.22 6.29 -3.85
C TRP A 50 -104.22 7.39 -3.49
N LYS A 51 -104.49 8.16 -2.43
CA LYS A 51 -103.55 9.15 -1.91
C LYS A 51 -102.30 8.48 -1.33
N ALA A 52 -102.45 7.46 -0.50
CA ALA A 52 -101.33 6.70 0.05
C ALA A 52 -100.51 6.00 -1.04
N PHE A 53 -101.17 5.46 -2.08
CA PHE A 53 -100.51 4.87 -3.24
C PHE A 53 -99.76 5.91 -4.06
N GLY A 54 -100.36 7.08 -4.32
CA GLY A 54 -99.71 8.19 -5.01
C GLY A 54 -98.52 8.76 -4.24
N ASP A 55 -98.65 8.92 -2.92
CA ASP A 55 -97.57 9.38 -2.04
C ASP A 55 -96.43 8.35 -1.96
N ALA A 56 -96.76 7.05 -1.86
CA ALA A 56 -95.76 5.98 -1.90
C ALA A 56 -95.07 5.88 -3.26
N GLN A 57 -95.81 6.06 -4.36
CA GLN A 57 -95.25 6.08 -5.72
C GLN A 57 -94.36 7.30 -5.93
N ALA A 58 -94.75 8.48 -5.44
CA ALA A 58 -93.94 9.69 -5.48
C ALA A 58 -92.66 9.58 -4.63
N ALA A 59 -92.77 9.00 -3.42
CA ALA A 59 -91.62 8.71 -2.56
C ALA A 59 -90.65 7.72 -3.22
N SER A 60 -91.18 6.64 -3.83
CA SER A 60 -90.38 5.66 -4.57
C SER A 60 -89.70 6.27 -5.81
N MET A 61 -90.40 7.12 -6.57
CA MET A 61 -89.81 7.84 -7.70
C MET A 61 -88.72 8.82 -7.25
N LYS A 62 -88.92 9.49 -6.11
CA LYS A 62 -87.92 10.37 -5.51
C LYS A 62 -86.67 9.59 -5.06
N GLU A 63 -86.85 8.46 -4.36
CA GLU A 63 -85.73 7.58 -3.98
C GLU A 63 -84.97 7.03 -5.19
N ARG A 64 -85.68 6.66 -6.27
CA ARG A 64 -85.05 6.26 -7.53
C ARG A 64 -84.25 7.38 -8.16
N ALA A 65 -84.77 8.61 -8.16
CA ALA A 65 -84.05 9.77 -8.70
C ALA A 65 -82.79 10.08 -7.86
N GLU A 66 -82.88 10.01 -6.54
CA GLU A 66 -81.73 10.20 -5.64
C GLU A 66 -80.68 9.08 -5.80
N MET A 67 -81.10 7.82 -5.93
CA MET A 67 -80.20 6.71 -6.24
C MET A 67 -79.52 6.89 -7.59
N LYS A 68 -80.25 7.34 -8.61
CA LYS A 68 -79.67 7.60 -9.93
C LYS A 68 -78.62 8.71 -9.87
N LEU A 69 -78.90 9.79 -9.15
CA LEU A 69 -77.92 10.86 -8.93
C LEU A 69 -76.65 10.34 -8.23
N ARG A 70 -76.80 9.48 -7.21
CA ARG A 70 -75.65 8.88 -6.51
C ARG A 70 -74.83 7.96 -7.42
N ILE A 71 -75.49 7.18 -8.27
CA ILE A 71 -74.83 6.33 -9.27
C ILE A 71 -74.01 7.20 -10.21
N ASP A 72 -74.59 8.27 -10.76
CA ASP A 72 -73.89 9.15 -11.71
C ASP A 72 -72.68 9.86 -11.07
N VAL A 73 -72.79 10.27 -9.79
CA VAL A 73 -71.66 10.84 -9.02
C VAL A 73 -70.57 9.79 -8.76
N LEU A 74 -70.95 8.56 -8.43
CA LEU A 74 -69.99 7.47 -8.22
C LEU A 74 -69.27 7.09 -9.51
N GLU A 75 -69.99 7.01 -10.64
CA GLU A 75 -69.41 6.75 -11.97
C GLU A 75 -68.41 7.85 -12.36
N ALA A 76 -68.74 9.12 -12.11
CA ALA A 76 -67.82 10.23 -12.35
C ALA A 76 -66.57 10.17 -11.46
N SER A 77 -66.74 9.82 -10.17
CA SER A 77 -65.63 9.65 -9.23
C SER A 77 -64.75 8.46 -9.58
N GLU A 78 -65.33 7.35 -10.05
CA GLU A 78 -64.60 6.17 -10.50
C GLU A 78 -63.75 6.49 -11.72
N GLN A 79 -64.31 7.24 -12.68
CA GLN A 79 -63.57 7.65 -13.87
C GLN A 79 -62.41 8.61 -13.53
N ASP A 80 -62.59 9.53 -12.59
CA ASP A 80 -61.50 10.41 -12.14
C ASP A 80 -60.40 9.61 -11.43
N LEU A 81 -60.77 8.68 -10.55
CA LEU A 81 -59.81 7.78 -9.89
C LEU A 81 -59.03 6.95 -10.91
N LYS A 82 -59.71 6.44 -11.94
CA LYS A 82 -59.09 5.67 -13.01
C LYS A 82 -58.06 6.50 -13.78
N ASN A 83 -58.40 7.74 -14.13
CA ASN A 83 -57.48 8.66 -14.79
C ASN A 83 -56.26 8.98 -13.89
N GLN A 84 -56.46 9.12 -12.57
CA GLN A 84 -55.37 9.33 -11.62
C GLN A 84 -54.45 8.12 -11.52
N VAL A 85 -55.01 6.90 -11.47
CA VAL A 85 -54.24 5.65 -11.46
C VAL A 85 -53.43 5.49 -12.74
N GLU A 86 -54.03 5.73 -13.90
CA GLU A 86 -53.32 5.67 -15.20
C GLU A 86 -52.16 6.69 -15.26
N ASN A 87 -52.35 7.91 -14.74
CA ASN A 87 -51.28 8.90 -14.63
C ASN A 87 -50.16 8.46 -13.66
N PHE A 88 -50.51 7.79 -12.56
CA PHE A 88 -49.52 7.27 -11.60
C PHE A 88 -48.70 6.13 -12.20
N ASP A 89 -49.35 5.22 -12.93
CA ASP A 89 -48.69 4.12 -13.64
C ASP A 89 -47.72 4.64 -14.70
N LEU A 90 -48.12 5.66 -15.46
CA LEU A 90 -47.25 6.30 -16.45
C LEU A 90 -46.03 6.97 -15.79
N ASN A 91 -46.23 7.70 -14.70
CA ASN A 91 -45.14 8.34 -13.96
C ASN A 91 -44.18 7.31 -13.34
N ASN A 92 -44.70 6.20 -12.81
CA ASN A 92 -43.88 5.13 -12.26
C ASN A 92 -43.04 4.45 -13.35
N ALA A 93 -43.62 4.17 -14.52
CA ALA A 93 -42.87 3.61 -15.64
C ALA A 93 -41.70 4.52 -16.04
N GLN A 94 -41.93 5.84 -16.13
CA GLN A 94 -40.86 6.80 -16.42
C GLN A 94 -39.79 6.87 -15.32
N LEU A 95 -40.19 6.72 -14.05
CA LEU A 95 -39.25 6.72 -12.93
C LEU A 95 -38.35 5.48 -12.98
N VAL A 96 -38.93 4.31 -13.28
CA VAL A 96 -38.20 3.05 -13.44
C VAL A 96 -37.16 3.17 -14.56
N ASP A 97 -37.55 3.66 -15.75
CA ASP A 97 -36.62 3.87 -16.87
C ASP A 97 -35.45 4.81 -16.49
N ARG A 98 -35.73 5.87 -15.73
CA ARG A 98 -34.68 6.81 -15.27
C ARG A 98 -33.75 6.15 -14.25
N VAL A 99 -34.27 5.32 -13.35
CA VAL A 99 -33.47 4.61 -12.35
C VAL A 99 -32.57 3.58 -13.04
N GLU A 100 -33.11 2.77 -13.96
CA GLU A 100 -32.31 1.82 -14.73
C GLU A 100 -31.20 2.52 -15.51
N LYS A 101 -31.52 3.65 -16.16
CA LYS A 101 -30.51 4.46 -16.85
C LYS A 101 -29.41 4.93 -15.90
N MET A 102 -29.76 5.50 -14.75
CA MET A 102 -28.78 5.94 -13.75
C MET A 102 -27.93 4.79 -13.21
N GLU A 103 -28.50 3.60 -13.02
CA GLU A 103 -27.75 2.41 -12.60
C GLU A 103 -26.71 2.00 -13.63
N THR A 104 -27.06 2.04 -14.92
CA THR A 104 -26.10 1.75 -16.00
C THR A 104 -24.98 2.79 -16.08
N GLU A 105 -25.29 4.09 -15.98
CA GLU A 105 -24.30 5.17 -15.97
C GLU A 105 -23.37 5.05 -14.75
N ASN A 106 -23.91 4.75 -13.57
CA ASN A 106 -23.11 4.57 -12.35
C ASN A 106 -22.19 3.35 -12.44
N ALA A 107 -22.65 2.26 -13.06
CA ALA A 107 -21.80 1.10 -13.34
C ALA A 107 -20.66 1.43 -14.34
N GLN A 108 -20.93 2.23 -15.36
CA GLN A 108 -19.91 2.69 -16.31
C GLN A 108 -18.88 3.60 -15.65
N LEU A 109 -19.31 4.58 -14.84
CA LEU A 109 -18.41 5.45 -14.10
C LEU A 109 -17.52 4.65 -13.14
N LYS A 110 -18.05 3.63 -12.45
CA LYS A 110 -17.22 2.72 -11.62
C LYS A 110 -16.17 1.97 -12.44
N ARG A 111 -16.51 1.50 -13.65
CA ARG A 111 -15.51 0.88 -14.55
C ARG A 111 -14.46 1.89 -14.99
N MET A 112 -14.87 3.06 -15.47
CA MET A 112 -13.94 4.12 -15.88
C MET A 112 -13.05 4.61 -14.73
N LEU A 113 -13.54 4.64 -13.49
CA LEU A 113 -12.72 4.99 -12.32
C LEU A 113 -11.66 3.92 -12.03
N ASN A 114 -12.02 2.64 -12.17
CA ASN A 114 -11.07 1.53 -12.02
C ASN A 114 -10.09 1.45 -13.19
N GLU A 115 -10.54 1.76 -14.40
CA GLU A 115 -9.76 1.77 -15.64
C GLU A 115 -8.91 3.03 -15.81
N MET A 116 -9.27 4.15 -15.16
CA MET A 116 -8.47 5.37 -15.13
C MET A 116 -7.13 5.05 -14.46
N GLU A 117 -6.20 4.66 -15.32
CA GLU A 117 -4.79 4.99 -15.54
C GLU A 117 -4.01 5.64 -14.40
N ILE A 118 -4.65 6.39 -13.50
CA ILE A 118 -4.11 6.90 -12.25
C ILE A 118 -3.58 5.74 -11.39
N SER A 119 -4.28 4.61 -11.31
CA SER A 119 -3.77 3.45 -10.53
C SER A 119 -2.56 2.79 -11.19
N GLY A 120 -2.53 2.73 -12.52
CA GLY A 120 -1.42 2.17 -13.29
C GLY A 120 -0.18 3.05 -13.26
N GLN A 121 -0.34 4.34 -13.54
CA GLN A 121 0.73 5.34 -13.55
C GLN A 121 1.30 5.55 -12.13
N ILE A 122 0.46 5.62 -11.08
CA ILE A 122 0.94 5.69 -9.69
C ILE A 122 1.73 4.43 -9.32
N LYS A 123 1.27 3.25 -9.75
CA LYS A 123 1.98 2.00 -9.48
C LYS A 123 3.33 1.94 -10.19
N GLN A 124 3.40 2.37 -11.45
CA GLN A 124 4.65 2.46 -12.21
C GLN A 124 5.62 3.48 -11.57
N LEU A 125 5.15 4.68 -11.24
CA LEU A 125 5.95 5.70 -10.56
C LEU A 125 6.49 5.21 -9.21
N LYS A 126 5.65 4.50 -8.43
CA LYS A 126 6.08 3.92 -7.15
C LYS A 126 7.18 2.87 -7.35
N GLN A 127 7.02 1.99 -8.34
CA GLN A 127 8.01 0.97 -8.63
C GLN A 127 9.33 1.57 -9.15
N GLN A 128 9.25 2.62 -9.96
CA GLN A 128 10.42 3.37 -10.42
C GLN A 128 11.15 4.02 -9.25
N HIS A 129 10.43 4.75 -8.38
CA HIS A 129 11.01 5.42 -7.22
C HIS A 129 11.63 4.42 -6.22
N ASP A 130 11.01 3.27 -6.01
CA ASP A 130 11.57 2.21 -5.17
C ASP A 130 12.87 1.64 -5.78
N SER A 131 12.94 1.50 -7.11
CA SER A 131 14.15 1.05 -7.80
C SER A 131 15.28 2.08 -7.71
N GLU A 132 15.00 3.36 -7.98
CA GLU A 132 15.95 4.47 -7.86
C GLU A 132 16.51 4.60 -6.43
N ARG A 133 15.66 4.35 -5.41
CA ARG A 133 16.08 4.35 -4.01
C ARG A 133 17.07 3.22 -3.69
N GLU A 134 16.89 2.03 -4.25
CA GLU A 134 17.82 0.92 -4.03
C GLU A 134 19.13 1.11 -4.79
N GLU A 135 19.09 1.69 -5.99
CA GLU A 135 20.30 2.11 -6.72
C GLU A 135 21.10 3.12 -5.91
N TRP A 136 20.45 4.17 -5.40
CA TRP A 136 21.12 5.20 -4.60
C TRP A 136 21.75 4.65 -3.32
N LYS A 137 21.09 3.69 -2.66
CA LYS A 137 21.67 2.99 -1.49
C LYS A 137 22.92 2.20 -1.87
N SER A 138 22.89 1.51 -3.00
CA SER A 138 24.01 0.70 -3.50
C SER A 138 25.20 1.59 -3.86
N GLU A 139 24.96 2.69 -4.60
CA GLU A 139 26.00 3.67 -4.95
C GLU A 139 26.61 4.33 -3.70
N LYS A 140 25.78 4.66 -2.71
CA LYS A 140 26.25 5.23 -1.44
C LYS A 140 27.19 4.27 -0.72
N GLN A 141 26.81 2.98 -0.64
CA GLN A 141 27.66 1.97 -0.01
C GLN A 141 28.99 1.79 -0.76
N GLU A 142 28.95 1.74 -2.10
CA GLU A 142 30.17 1.62 -2.90
C GLU A 142 31.11 2.83 -2.70
N MET A 143 30.55 4.04 -2.57
CA MET A 143 31.33 5.24 -2.30
C MET A 143 31.95 5.22 -0.90
N GLU A 144 31.23 4.72 0.10
CA GLU A 144 31.72 4.57 1.48
C GLU A 144 32.90 3.57 1.55
N GLU A 145 32.77 2.42 0.91
CA GLU A 145 33.85 1.42 0.81
C GLU A 145 35.09 1.99 0.09
N LYS A 146 34.91 2.75 -0.99
CA LYS A 146 36.00 3.44 -1.69
C LYS A 146 36.68 4.48 -0.79
N MET A 147 35.92 5.20 0.02
CA MET A 147 36.45 6.21 0.95
C MET A 147 37.29 5.55 2.04
N GLU A 148 36.80 4.48 2.66
CA GLU A 148 37.53 3.72 3.67
C GLU A 148 38.84 3.15 3.12
N ALA A 149 38.81 2.59 1.91
CA ALA A 149 40.01 2.06 1.24
C ALA A 149 41.06 3.16 0.99
N LEU A 150 40.62 4.35 0.56
CA LEU A 150 41.49 5.50 0.36
C LEU A 150 42.08 6.01 1.68
N GLU A 151 41.29 6.09 2.74
CA GLU A 151 41.78 6.47 4.06
C GLU A 151 42.84 5.50 4.59
N LEU A 152 42.60 4.20 4.47
CA LEU A 152 43.54 3.18 4.90
C LEU A 152 44.85 3.28 4.10
N ASN A 153 44.76 3.50 2.79
CA ASN A 153 45.93 3.72 1.93
C ASN A 153 46.72 4.96 2.36
N LEU A 154 46.03 6.06 2.66
CA LEU A 154 46.66 7.30 3.11
C LEU A 154 47.35 7.13 4.47
N LYS A 155 46.67 6.50 5.45
CA LYS A 155 47.24 6.16 6.77
C LYS A 155 48.50 5.31 6.62
N ASN A 156 48.47 4.29 5.76
CA ASN A 156 49.62 3.44 5.47
C ASN A 156 50.78 4.22 4.82
N LYS A 157 50.49 5.15 3.90
CA LYS A 157 51.51 6.03 3.29
C LYS A 157 52.15 6.97 4.30
N ILE A 158 51.34 7.56 5.19
CA ILE A 158 51.84 8.45 6.27
C ILE A 158 52.77 7.66 7.19
N ARG A 159 52.34 6.47 7.62
CA ARG A 159 53.17 5.59 8.46
C ARG A 159 54.49 5.24 7.79
N LYS A 160 54.47 4.81 6.53
CA LYS A 160 55.70 4.53 5.76
C LYS A 160 56.64 5.74 5.67
N ARG A 161 56.10 6.97 5.53
CA ARG A 161 56.92 8.19 5.52
C ARG A 161 57.52 8.48 6.89
N GLN A 162 56.78 8.25 7.97
CA GLN A 162 57.29 8.40 9.34
C GLN A 162 58.41 7.39 9.63
N ASP A 163 58.18 6.11 9.31
CA ASP A 163 59.18 5.05 9.47
C ASP A 163 60.45 5.35 8.66
N LEU A 164 60.30 5.85 7.42
CA LEU A 164 61.43 6.27 6.59
C LEU A 164 62.19 7.46 7.18
N GLY A 165 61.47 8.45 7.73
CA GLY A 165 62.09 9.59 8.41
C GLY A 165 62.88 9.16 9.64
N GLU A 166 62.32 8.26 10.44
CA GLU A 166 62.99 7.68 11.61
C GLU A 166 64.23 6.87 11.21
N LEU A 167 64.13 6.06 10.14
CA LEU A 167 65.25 5.30 9.60
C LEU A 167 66.42 6.21 9.18
N ILE A 168 66.11 7.31 8.49
CA ILE A 168 67.14 8.28 8.05
C ILE A 168 67.80 8.96 9.25
N MET A 169 67.01 9.36 10.25
CA MET A 169 67.55 9.95 11.48
C MET A 169 68.47 8.97 12.20
N MET A 170 68.06 7.72 12.39
CA MET A 170 68.90 6.72 13.06
C MET A 170 70.16 6.37 12.29
N ARG A 171 70.07 6.27 10.95
CA ARG A 171 71.26 6.04 10.11
C ARG A 171 72.26 7.18 10.27
N THR A 172 71.78 8.41 10.35
CA THR A 172 72.61 9.60 10.54
C THR A 172 73.21 9.65 11.95
N GLU A 173 72.41 9.34 12.98
CA GLU A 173 72.84 9.32 14.38
C GLU A 173 73.91 8.24 14.64
N LEU A 174 73.67 7.03 14.14
CA LEU A 174 74.53 5.88 14.43
C LEU A 174 75.72 5.79 13.49
N GLY A 175 75.54 6.14 12.22
CA GLY A 175 76.54 5.95 11.17
C GLY A 175 77.04 4.51 11.06
N GLU A 176 78.10 4.31 10.26
CA GLU A 176 78.72 3.00 10.07
C GLU A 176 79.31 2.40 11.35
N ILE A 177 79.87 3.26 12.20
CA ILE A 177 80.54 2.86 13.43
C ILE A 177 79.54 2.39 14.49
N GLY A 178 78.42 3.11 14.66
CA GLY A 178 77.36 2.82 15.63
C GLY A 178 76.36 1.76 15.16
N GLY A 179 76.60 1.14 14.01
CA GLY A 179 75.92 -0.09 13.60
C GLY A 179 74.98 0.00 12.40
N ALA A 180 74.88 1.16 11.74
CA ALA A 180 74.12 1.32 10.51
C ALA A 180 75.00 1.06 9.28
N GLY A 181 74.66 0.11 8.40
CA GLY A 181 75.44 -0.16 7.18
C GLY A 181 76.62 -1.11 7.42
N HIS A 182 77.72 -0.91 6.70
CA HIS A 182 78.92 -1.76 6.79
C HIS A 182 80.14 -0.90 7.12
N PHE A 183 81.05 -1.43 7.92
CA PHE A 183 82.22 -0.70 8.36
C PHE A 183 83.50 -1.46 8.00
N PHE A 184 84.40 -0.81 7.26
CA PHE A 184 85.67 -1.38 6.78
C PHE A 184 86.92 -0.72 7.41
N GLY A 185 86.77 -0.06 8.56
CA GLY A 185 87.88 0.63 9.22
C GLY A 185 88.69 -0.23 10.18
N ASN A 186 89.65 0.40 10.88
CA ASN A 186 90.47 -0.27 11.89
C ASN A 186 89.61 -0.66 13.11
N ASP A 187 89.15 -1.91 13.14
CA ASP A 187 88.24 -2.42 14.15
C ASP A 187 88.90 -2.82 15.49
N LYS A 188 90.11 -2.33 15.75
CA LYS A 188 90.70 -2.40 17.10
C LYS A 188 89.86 -1.59 18.10
N LYS A 189 90.05 -1.85 19.40
CA LYS A 189 89.48 -0.99 20.46
C LYS A 189 90.14 0.39 20.41
N ILE A 190 89.45 1.43 20.87
CA ILE A 190 89.96 2.81 20.87
C ILE A 190 91.26 2.88 21.68
N VAL A 191 91.31 2.20 22.83
CA VAL A 191 92.51 2.09 23.68
C VAL A 191 93.72 1.44 22.99
N HIS A 192 93.52 0.79 21.83
CA HIS A 192 94.55 0.16 21.01
C HIS A 192 94.70 0.83 19.64
N GLY A 193 94.32 2.11 19.54
CA GLY A 193 94.42 2.90 18.31
C GLY A 193 93.39 2.56 17.24
N GLY A 194 92.30 1.87 17.61
CA GLY A 194 91.14 1.68 16.76
C GLY A 194 90.18 2.87 16.78
N VAL A 195 89.14 2.81 15.94
CA VAL A 195 88.18 3.93 15.80
C VAL A 195 86.83 3.68 16.47
N ARG A 196 86.62 2.51 17.08
CA ARG A 196 85.39 2.19 17.84
C ARG A 196 85.59 1.10 18.88
N ASP A 197 84.86 1.19 19.98
CA ASP A 197 84.81 0.15 21.01
C ASP A 197 83.68 -0.86 20.75
N ASP A 198 83.65 -1.91 21.56
CA ASP A 198 82.57 -2.89 21.56
C ASP A 198 81.24 -2.19 21.85
N MET A 199 80.16 -2.62 21.20
CA MET A 199 78.84 -2.06 21.49
C MET A 199 78.46 -2.37 22.94
N SER A 200 77.54 -1.58 23.47
CA SER A 200 76.77 -1.78 24.70
C SER A 200 75.38 -2.35 24.38
N GLU A 201 74.65 -2.86 25.37
CA GLU A 201 73.28 -3.36 25.18
C GLU A 201 72.35 -2.29 24.56
N LYS A 202 72.52 -1.02 24.96
CA LYS A 202 71.73 0.10 24.43
C LYS A 202 71.97 0.32 22.93
N GLU A 203 73.22 0.19 22.47
CA GLU A 203 73.55 0.31 21.05
C GLU A 203 73.01 -0.88 20.26
N VAL A 204 73.06 -2.09 20.82
CA VAL A 204 72.44 -3.27 20.21
C VAL A 204 70.93 -3.08 20.04
N ARG A 205 70.23 -2.52 21.02
CA ARG A 205 68.80 -2.17 20.89
C ARG A 205 68.56 -1.17 19.75
N LYS A 206 69.39 -0.14 19.61
CA LYS A 206 69.28 0.81 18.49
C LYS A 206 69.49 0.13 17.13
N VAL A 207 70.44 -0.81 17.03
CA VAL A 207 70.66 -1.61 15.81
C VAL A 207 69.47 -2.52 15.49
N LEU A 208 68.85 -3.15 16.50
CA LEU A 208 67.62 -3.92 16.30
C LEU A 208 66.44 -3.03 15.85
N ARG A 209 66.36 -1.80 16.35
CA ARG A 209 65.37 -0.82 15.89
C ARG A 209 65.61 -0.43 14.42
N LEU A 210 66.87 -0.26 13.98
CA LEU A 210 67.20 -0.10 12.56
C LEU A 210 66.68 -1.27 11.70
N LEU A 211 66.89 -2.52 12.15
CA LEU A 211 66.35 -3.70 11.45
C LEU A 211 64.81 -3.66 11.36
N SER A 212 64.13 -3.25 12.44
CA SER A 212 62.66 -3.13 12.45
C SER A 212 62.13 -2.08 11.49
N LEU A 213 62.90 -1.02 11.23
CA LEU A 213 62.59 0.04 10.28
C LEU A 213 62.99 -0.32 8.84
N GLY A 214 63.52 -1.53 8.61
CA GLY A 214 63.84 -2.06 7.29
C GLY A 214 65.28 -1.89 6.84
N GLU A 215 66.20 -1.53 7.74
CA GLU A 215 67.63 -1.54 7.43
C GLU A 215 68.08 -2.99 7.13
N LYS A 216 68.66 -3.21 5.94
CA LYS A 216 69.07 -4.56 5.50
C LYS A 216 70.51 -4.90 5.87
N LYS A 217 71.32 -3.87 6.15
CA LYS A 217 72.75 -4.00 6.43
C LYS A 217 73.04 -3.32 7.75
N ILE A 218 73.47 -4.12 8.71
CA ILE A 218 73.86 -3.64 10.03
C ILE A 218 75.28 -4.11 10.33
N ASN A 219 75.93 -3.34 11.19
CA ASN A 219 77.27 -3.63 11.65
C ASN A 219 77.22 -3.88 13.16
N LEU A 220 77.83 -4.96 13.61
CA LEU A 220 77.80 -5.38 15.01
C LEU A 220 79.23 -5.55 15.50
N LYS A 221 79.50 -5.11 16.73
CA LYS A 221 80.77 -5.36 17.39
C LYS A 221 80.54 -5.83 18.82
N PHE A 222 80.97 -7.05 19.09
CA PHE A 222 80.86 -7.66 20.41
C PHE A 222 82.24 -7.80 21.04
N GLY A 223 82.29 -7.58 22.34
CA GLY A 223 83.46 -7.92 23.12
C GLY A 223 83.61 -9.43 23.23
N TRP A 224 84.86 -9.89 23.21
CA TRP A 224 85.28 -11.28 23.41
C TRP A 224 84.62 -12.04 24.57
N GLY A 225 84.14 -11.36 25.62
CA GLY A 225 83.50 -11.97 26.79
C GLY A 225 81.99 -11.70 26.90
N HIS A 226 81.36 -11.11 25.88
CA HIS A 226 79.94 -10.80 25.94
C HIS A 226 79.09 -12.07 25.81
N ASN A 227 78.05 -12.17 26.63
CA ASN A 227 76.97 -13.15 26.53
C ASN A 227 75.65 -12.41 26.67
N TRP A 228 75.02 -12.10 25.54
CA TRP A 228 73.89 -11.18 25.48
C TRP A 228 72.69 -11.82 24.84
N GLU A 229 71.51 -11.42 25.31
CA GLU A 229 70.22 -11.71 24.71
C GLU A 229 69.39 -10.44 24.80
N VAL A 230 69.17 -9.80 23.65
CA VAL A 230 68.51 -8.50 23.57
C VAL A 230 67.35 -8.61 22.61
N ALA A 231 66.18 -8.15 23.04
CA ALA A 231 64.98 -8.07 22.20
C ALA A 231 64.52 -6.61 22.11
N GLU A 232 64.22 -6.15 20.89
CA GLU A 232 63.77 -4.79 20.60
C GLU A 232 62.97 -4.79 19.28
N ALA A 233 61.84 -4.08 19.26
CA ALA A 233 61.01 -3.89 18.06
C ALA A 233 60.71 -5.18 17.26
N GLY A 234 60.43 -6.27 17.97
CA GLY A 234 60.11 -7.58 17.38
C GLY A 234 61.31 -8.40 16.92
N TRP A 235 62.52 -7.85 16.95
CA TRP A 235 63.77 -8.58 16.70
C TRP A 235 64.40 -9.06 18.01
N THR A 236 65.15 -10.14 17.94
CA THR A 236 65.94 -10.69 19.05
C THR A 236 67.30 -11.11 18.57
N ILE A 237 68.34 -10.67 19.26
CA ILE A 237 69.73 -11.06 19.02
C ILE A 237 70.29 -11.73 20.25
N GLN A 238 70.92 -12.88 20.06
CA GLN A 238 71.65 -13.58 21.11
C GLN A 238 73.10 -13.76 20.65
N PHE A 239 74.05 -13.33 21.47
CA PHE A 239 75.47 -13.55 21.26
C PHE A 239 76.02 -14.36 22.43
N LYS A 240 76.71 -15.47 22.14
CA LYS A 240 77.43 -16.25 23.16
C LYS A 240 78.92 -16.30 22.84
N SER A 241 79.72 -16.02 23.87
CA SER A 241 81.18 -16.03 23.81
C SER A 241 81.74 -17.46 23.90
N ALA A 242 82.90 -17.70 23.30
CA ALA A 242 83.69 -18.91 23.51
C ALA A 242 84.45 -18.91 24.86
N TYR A 243 84.53 -17.78 25.57
CA TYR A 243 85.40 -17.62 26.74
C TYR A 243 84.77 -18.21 28.00
N LYS A 244 85.37 -19.29 28.54
CA LYS A 244 84.83 -20.04 29.69
C LYS A 244 84.58 -19.18 30.92
N ASN A 245 85.48 -18.25 31.23
CA ASN A 245 85.35 -17.35 32.39
C ASN A 245 84.18 -16.37 32.24
N SER A 246 83.65 -16.20 31.04
CA SER A 246 82.47 -15.38 30.77
C SER A 246 81.18 -16.20 30.63
N GLY A 247 81.23 -17.52 30.83
CA GLY A 247 80.09 -18.44 30.63
C GLY A 247 80.05 -19.11 29.25
N GLY A 248 81.14 -19.02 28.47
CA GLY A 248 81.29 -19.66 27.17
C GLY A 248 81.65 -21.15 27.25
N ASP A 249 81.52 -21.84 26.12
CA ASP A 249 81.76 -23.29 26.01
C ASP A 249 83.25 -23.66 25.83
N GLY A 250 84.12 -22.67 25.63
CA GLY A 250 85.54 -22.85 25.35
C GLY A 250 85.87 -23.14 23.90
N LYS A 251 84.90 -23.11 22.97
CA LYS A 251 85.08 -23.59 21.60
C LYS A 251 84.65 -22.59 20.53
N TYR A 252 83.43 -22.05 20.61
CA TYR A 252 82.88 -21.25 19.51
C TYR A 252 82.17 -19.99 19.99
N TYR A 253 82.18 -18.97 19.14
CA TYR A 253 81.29 -17.83 19.26
C TYR A 253 80.00 -18.14 18.51
N TYR A 254 78.87 -17.81 19.11
CA TYR A 254 77.56 -18.03 18.50
C TYR A 254 76.79 -16.73 18.40
N LEU A 255 76.15 -16.51 17.26
CA LEU A 255 75.27 -15.38 17.01
C LEU A 255 73.95 -15.88 16.44
N TRP A 256 72.85 -15.55 17.11
CA TRP A 256 71.49 -15.79 16.64
C TRP A 256 70.78 -14.47 16.46
N ILE A 257 70.09 -14.31 15.34
CA ILE A 257 69.20 -13.19 15.07
C ILE A 257 67.86 -13.78 14.65
N SER A 258 66.78 -13.36 15.28
CA SER A 258 65.43 -13.84 15.02
C SER A 258 64.43 -12.69 15.05
N HIS A 259 63.26 -12.89 14.43
CA HIS A 259 62.17 -11.92 14.39
C HIS A 259 60.86 -12.62 14.78
N LYS A 260 60.08 -12.02 15.67
CA LYS A 260 58.85 -12.60 16.24
C LYS A 260 57.58 -12.28 15.42
N GLY A 261 57.70 -11.61 14.28
CA GLY A 261 56.56 -11.32 13.40
C GLY A 261 56.38 -12.35 12.29
N ASN A 262 55.12 -12.66 11.96
CA ASN A 262 54.76 -13.35 10.73
C ASN A 262 55.28 -12.52 9.54
N PHE A 263 56.19 -13.09 8.74
CA PHE A 263 56.56 -12.51 7.45
C PHE A 263 55.34 -12.56 6.53
N ASN A 264 54.50 -11.53 6.56
CA ASN A 264 53.68 -11.22 5.40
C ASN A 264 54.62 -10.59 4.37
N PHE A 265 55.17 -11.43 3.48
CA PHE A 265 55.72 -10.94 2.23
C PHE A 265 54.57 -10.23 1.48
N PHE A 266 54.65 -8.89 1.41
CA PHE A 266 53.85 -8.08 0.49
C PHE A 266 54.53 -8.01 -0.87
#